data_AF-A0A7S3HYN9-F1
#
_entry.id   AF-A0A7S3HYN9-F1
#
_cell.length_a   1.000
_cell.length_b   1.000
_cell.length_c   1.000
_cell.angle_alpha   90.00
_cell.angle_beta   90.00
_cell.angle_gamma   90.00
#
_symmetry.space_group_name_H-M   'P 1'
#
loop_
_entity.id
_entity.type
_entity.pdbx_description
1 polymer ?
#
loop_
_entity_poly.entity_id
_entity_poly.type
_entity_poly.pdbx_seq_one_letter_code
_entity_poly.pdbx_strand_id
1 'polypeptide(L)'
;FNLRDFSKIIYGICLVTKKEIEQADQLMRLWAHETTRVLGDRLIDDEGRMWMLGAISETIKVSLGANFDLLFKHLDKSGNGKVETFDEFRGNIFGDISTPFGIMDRPYEEILDKEKLIKASVEHLDRYNEMADNQMNLVLFN
;
A
#
# COMPACT_ATOMS: atom_id res chain seq x y z
N PHE A 1 6.97 -4.98 -19.41
CA PHE A 1 5.69 -4.36 -19.00
C PHE A 1 4.83 -4.13 -20.23
N ASN A 2 3.50 -4.21 -20.11
CA ASN A 2 2.56 -4.00 -21.23
C ASN A 2 1.33 -3.17 -20.79
N LEU A 3 0.42 -2.86 -21.73
CA LEU A 3 -0.78 -2.07 -21.44
C LEU A 3 -1.69 -2.67 -20.37
N ARG A 4 -1.67 -3.99 -20.16
CA ARG A 4 -2.43 -4.64 -19.09
C ARG A 4 -1.93 -4.23 -17.71
N ASP A 5 -0.62 -4.03 -17.57
CA ASP A 5 -0.04 -3.55 -16.31
C ASP A 5 -0.57 -2.16 -15.98
N PHE A 6 -0.58 -1.25 -16.97
CA PHE A 6 -1.17 0.07 -16.80
C PHE A 6 -2.66 0.00 -16.43
N SER A 7 -3.46 -0.82 -17.14
CA SER A 7 -4.87 -0.98 -16.80
C SER A 7 -5.07 -1.46 -15.35
N LYS A 8 -4.23 -2.37 -14.84
CA LYS A 8 -4.33 -2.83 -13.44
C LYS A 8 -4.11 -1.70 -12.44
N ILE A 9 -3.17 -0.80 -12.71
CA ILE A 9 -2.93 0.38 -11.86
C ILE A 9 -4.18 1.25 -11.83
N ILE A 10 -4.75 1.55 -13.00
CA ILE A 10 -5.97 2.35 -13.09
C ILE A 10 -7.15 1.67 -12.38
N TYR A 11 -7.33 0.36 -12.56
CA TYR A 11 -8.39 -0.38 -11.87
C TYR A 11 -8.24 -0.34 -10.36
N GLY A 12 -7.01 -0.45 -9.83
CA GLY A 12 -6.74 -0.32 -8.40
C GLY A 12 -7.10 1.06 -7.87
N ILE A 13 -6.76 2.12 -8.62
CA ILE A 13 -7.16 3.48 -8.28
C ILE A 13 -8.70 3.62 -8.30
N CYS A 14 -9.41 2.91 -9.17
CA CYS A 14 -10.87 2.94 -9.21
C CYS A 14 -11.56 2.16 -8.08
N LEU A 15 -10.82 1.49 -7.19
CA LEU A 15 -11.40 0.81 -6.03
C LEU A 15 -11.81 1.79 -4.93
N VAL A 16 -11.25 3.01 -4.90
CA VAL A 16 -11.62 4.04 -3.93
C VAL A 16 -12.72 4.94 -4.48
N THR A 17 -13.54 5.49 -3.59
CA THR A 17 -14.52 6.52 -3.92
C THR A 17 -14.16 7.84 -3.24
N LYS A 18 -14.96 8.88 -3.50
CA LYS A 18 -14.83 10.18 -2.83
C LYS A 18 -15.01 10.10 -1.31
N LYS A 19 -15.61 9.01 -0.79
CA LYS A 19 -15.75 8.81 0.65
C LYS A 19 -14.42 8.48 1.32
N GLU A 20 -13.57 7.69 0.64
CA GLU A 20 -12.29 7.24 1.17
C GLU A 20 -11.15 8.22 0.87
N ILE A 21 -11.28 9.02 -0.20
CA ILE A 21 -10.30 10.03 -0.60
C ILE A 21 -10.86 11.43 -0.38
N GLU A 22 -10.38 12.09 0.66
CA GLU A 22 -10.72 13.47 0.98
C GLU A 22 -9.73 14.46 0.36
N GLN A 23 -8.45 14.07 0.26
CA GLN A 23 -7.36 14.96 -0.14
C GLN A 23 -6.62 14.41 -1.37
N ALA A 24 -6.13 15.33 -2.23
CA ALA A 24 -5.35 14.97 -3.40
C ALA A 24 -4.12 14.13 -3.05
N ASP A 25 -3.49 14.42 -1.91
CA ASP A 25 -2.35 13.69 -1.39
C ASP A 25 -2.63 12.18 -1.23
N GLN A 26 -3.81 11.80 -0.72
CA GLN A 26 -4.19 10.38 -0.57
C GLN A 26 -4.28 9.69 -1.94
N LEU A 27 -4.79 10.40 -2.95
CA LEU A 27 -4.85 9.87 -4.32
C LEU A 27 -3.45 9.67 -4.92
N MET A 28 -2.51 10.58 -4.65
CA MET A 28 -1.12 10.45 -5.10
C MET A 28 -0.43 9.26 -4.41
N ARG A 29 -0.69 9.05 -3.11
CA ARG A 29 -0.18 7.88 -2.37
C ARG A 29 -0.78 6.57 -2.86
N LEU A 30 -2.08 6.57 -3.18
CA LEU A 30 -2.76 5.43 -3.79
C LEU A 30 -2.16 5.08 -5.16
N TRP A 31 -1.93 6.08 -6.01
CA TRP A 31 -1.26 5.87 -7.30
C TRP A 31 0.13 5.23 -7.11
N ALA A 32 0.90 5.71 -6.14
CA ALA A 32 2.23 5.17 -5.85
C ALA A 32 2.15 3.74 -5.29
N HIS A 33 1.13 3.45 -4.46
CA HIS A 33 0.84 2.11 -3.95
C HIS A 33 0.53 1.14 -5.09
N GLU A 34 -0.44 1.46 -5.94
CA GLU A 34 -0.85 0.58 -7.05
C GLU A 34 0.26 0.39 -8.09
N THR A 35 1.04 1.44 -8.35
CA THR A 35 2.21 1.35 -9.24
C THR A 35 3.22 0.35 -8.67
N THR A 36 3.48 0.42 -7.37
CA THR A 36 4.40 -0.48 -6.65
C THR A 36 3.88 -1.91 -6.58
N ARG A 37 2.60 -2.10 -6.28
CA ARG A 37 1.98 -3.43 -6.25
C ARG A 37 2.00 -4.10 -7.62
N VAL A 38 1.73 -3.36 -8.70
CA VAL A 38 1.64 -3.95 -10.05
C VAL A 38 3.02 -4.17 -10.68
N LEU A 39 3.96 -3.24 -10.53
CA LEU A 39 5.27 -3.31 -11.19
C LEU A 39 6.36 -3.81 -10.24
N GLY A 40 6.34 -3.36 -8.98
CA GLY A 40 7.38 -3.59 -7.97
C GLY A 40 7.44 -5.01 -7.44
N ASP A 41 6.30 -5.71 -7.33
CA ASP A 41 6.27 -7.12 -6.91
C ASP A 41 7.03 -8.07 -7.87
N ARG A 42 7.33 -7.61 -9.10
CA ARG A 42 8.15 -8.35 -10.07
C ARG A 42 9.66 -8.04 -9.98
N LEU A 43 10.07 -7.12 -9.12
CA LEU A 43 11.46 -6.73 -8.94
C LEU A 43 12.14 -7.61 -7.89
N ILE A 44 13.24 -8.24 -8.28
CA ILE A 44 13.92 -9.26 -7.48
C ILE A 44 15.04 -8.63 -6.65
N ASP A 45 15.84 -7.77 -7.29
CA ASP A 45 17.02 -7.13 -6.71
C ASP A 45 16.71 -5.76 -6.10
N ASP A 46 17.59 -5.33 -5.20
CA ASP A 46 17.45 -4.06 -4.49
C ASP A 46 17.76 -2.85 -5.38
N GLU A 47 18.59 -3.02 -6.41
CA GLU A 47 18.89 -1.95 -7.37
C GLU A 47 17.61 -1.56 -8.14
N GLY A 48 16.86 -2.54 -8.64
CA GLY A 48 15.58 -2.34 -9.31
C GLY A 48 14.53 -1.70 -8.39
N ARG A 49 14.47 -2.12 -7.12
CA ARG A 49 13.56 -1.53 -6.12
C ARG A 49 13.91 -0.07 -5.84
N MET A 50 15.19 0.25 -5.67
CA MET A 50 15.65 1.63 -5.47
C MET A 50 15.43 2.49 -6.71
N TRP A 51 15.66 1.95 -7.90
CA TRP A 51 15.31 2.61 -9.15
C TRP A 51 13.81 2.94 -9.22
N MET A 52 12.95 1.99 -8.82
CA MET A 52 11.51 2.20 -8.79
C MET A 52 11.10 3.31 -7.82
N LEU A 53 11.68 3.33 -6.61
CA LEU A 53 11.45 4.39 -5.63
C LEU A 53 11.81 5.76 -6.21
N GLY A 54 12.98 5.86 -6.86
CA GLY A 54 13.42 7.07 -7.55
C GLY A 54 12.49 7.49 -8.69
N ALA A 55 12.03 6.54 -9.51
CA ALA A 55 11.11 6.80 -10.61
C ALA A 55 9.74 7.32 -10.11
N ILE A 56 9.22 6.75 -9.02
CA ILE A 56 7.99 7.21 -8.37
C ILE A 56 8.17 8.63 -7.82
N SER A 57 9.27 8.87 -7.09
CA SER A 57 9.58 10.17 -6.50
C SER A 57 9.69 11.28 -7.56
N GLU A 58 10.41 11.01 -8.66
CA GLU A 58 10.54 11.95 -9.77
C GLU A 58 9.21 12.18 -10.48
N THR A 59 8.39 11.14 -10.67
CA THR A 59 7.07 11.28 -11.30
C THR A 59 6.13 12.13 -10.46
N ILE A 60 6.11 11.93 -9.14
CA ILE A 60 5.30 12.73 -8.20
C ILE A 60 5.72 14.20 -8.27
N LYS A 61 7.03 14.45 -8.30
CA LYS A 61 7.57 15.80 -8.40
C LYS A 61 7.22 16.48 -9.73
N VAL A 62 7.48 15.82 -10.85
CA VAL A 62 7.37 16.42 -12.19
C VAL A 62 5.93 16.45 -12.69
N SER A 63 5.18 15.36 -12.53
CA SER A 63 3.85 15.21 -13.13
C SER A 63 2.73 15.60 -12.17
N LEU A 64 2.91 15.38 -10.86
CA LEU A 64 1.89 15.66 -9.84
C LEU A 64 2.18 16.94 -9.04
N GLY A 65 3.39 17.52 -9.19
CA GLY A 65 3.76 18.79 -8.57
C GLY A 65 3.87 18.73 -7.04
N ALA A 66 4.07 17.55 -6.47
CA ALA A 66 4.14 17.35 -5.02
C ALA A 66 5.55 16.96 -4.55
N ASN A 67 5.86 17.20 -3.28
CA ASN A 67 7.10 16.76 -2.67
C ASN A 67 6.93 15.35 -2.12
N PHE A 68 7.73 14.41 -2.61
CA PHE A 68 7.68 13.00 -2.24
C PHE A 68 7.87 12.78 -0.73
N ASP A 69 8.91 13.37 -0.14
CA ASP A 69 9.24 13.19 1.27
C ASP A 69 8.14 13.75 2.18
N LEU A 70 7.55 14.90 1.83
CA LEU A 70 6.42 15.45 2.58
C LEU A 70 5.16 14.58 2.45
N LEU A 71 4.91 14.04 1.25
CA LEU A 71 3.75 13.21 0.96
C LEU A 71 3.80 11.90 1.78
N PHE A 72 4.99 11.30 1.90
CA PHE A 72 5.24 10.05 2.62
C PHE A 72 5.92 10.23 3.98
N LYS A 73 5.86 11.42 4.58
CA LYS A 73 6.53 11.71 5.87
C LYS A 73 6.20 10.72 6.99
N HIS A 74 5.02 10.11 6.94
CA HIS A 74 4.55 9.14 7.93
C HIS A 74 5.25 7.78 7.81
N LEU A 75 6.04 7.57 6.75
CA LEU A 75 6.82 6.36 6.50
C LEU A 75 8.29 6.50 6.87
N ASP A 76 8.77 7.72 7.15
CA ASP A 76 10.14 7.96 7.59
C ASP A 76 10.36 7.34 8.98
N LYS A 77 11.07 6.20 9.00
CA LYS A 77 11.41 5.50 10.24
C LYS A 77 12.62 6.12 10.93
N SER A 78 13.47 6.82 10.17
CA SER A 78 14.72 7.40 10.64
C SER A 78 14.53 8.76 11.34
N GLY A 79 13.43 9.46 11.05
CA GLY A 79 13.11 10.79 11.56
C GLY A 79 13.96 11.90 10.93
N ASN A 80 14.64 11.63 9.81
CA ASN A 80 15.48 12.60 9.10
C ASN A 80 14.70 13.48 8.10
N GLY A 81 13.38 13.25 7.97
CA GLY A 81 12.47 13.95 7.08
C GLY A 81 12.49 13.43 5.65
N LYS A 82 13.05 12.25 5.38
CA LYS A 82 13.15 11.65 4.05
C LYS A 82 12.74 10.19 4.05
N VAL A 83 12.23 9.73 2.90
CA VAL A 83 11.95 8.31 2.66
C VAL A 83 13.00 7.78 1.70
N GLU A 84 14.06 7.18 2.26
CA GLU A 84 15.28 6.84 1.50
C GLU A 84 15.36 5.35 1.17
N THR A 85 14.55 4.50 1.81
CA THR A 85 14.56 3.05 1.56
C THR A 85 13.25 2.55 0.99
N PHE A 86 13.34 1.51 0.16
CA PHE A 86 12.15 0.82 -0.33
C PHE A 86 11.36 0.15 0.80
N ASP A 87 12.02 -0.25 1.90
CA ASP A 87 11.37 -0.83 3.08
C ASP A 87 10.49 0.18 3.83
N GLU A 88 10.95 1.42 3.99
CA GLU A 88 10.11 2.52 4.51
C GLU A 88 8.91 2.74 3.59
N PHE A 89 9.16 2.84 2.28
CA PHE A 89 8.11 3.05 1.29
C PHE A 89 7.07 1.91 1.25
N ARG A 90 7.46 0.66 1.54
CA ARG A 90 6.53 -0.49 1.67
C ARG A 90 5.49 -0.32 2.78
N GLY A 91 5.69 0.61 3.70
CA GLY A 91 4.66 0.99 4.67
C GLY A 91 3.47 1.72 4.05
N ASN A 92 3.54 2.15 2.79
CA ASN A 92 2.41 2.72 2.04
C ASN A 92 1.40 1.62 1.68
N ILE A 93 0.40 1.38 2.53
CA ILE A 93 -0.53 0.26 2.40
C ILE A 93 -1.95 0.78 2.17
N PHE A 94 -2.61 0.20 1.17
CA PHE A 94 -4.04 0.36 0.93
C PHE A 94 -4.72 -1.00 0.94
N GLY A 95 -5.92 -1.07 1.50
CA GLY A 95 -6.62 -2.33 1.68
C GLY A 95 -7.99 -2.18 2.29
N ASP A 96 -8.73 -3.28 2.36
CA ASP A 96 -10.04 -3.36 3.00
C ASP A 96 -10.02 -4.18 4.30
N ILE A 97 -8.82 -4.55 4.76
CA ILE A 97 -8.59 -5.55 5.81
C ILE A 97 -9.13 -5.12 7.19
N SER A 98 -9.28 -3.80 7.40
CA SER A 98 -9.97 -3.24 8.56
C SER A 98 -11.43 -3.70 8.66
N THR A 99 -12.03 -4.15 7.54
CA THR A 99 -13.43 -4.54 7.49
C THR A 99 -13.62 -5.94 8.08
N PRO A 100 -14.49 -6.11 9.08
CA PRO A 100 -14.75 -7.42 9.66
C PRO A 100 -15.32 -8.43 8.66
N PHE A 101 -15.04 -9.71 8.89
CA PHE A 101 -15.59 -10.79 8.07
C PHE A 101 -17.13 -10.77 8.07
N GLY A 102 -17.72 -10.95 6.88
CA GLY A 102 -19.18 -10.99 6.67
C GLY A 102 -19.82 -9.66 6.29
N ILE A 103 -19.06 -8.55 6.32
CA ILE A 103 -19.54 -7.26 5.83
C ILE A 103 -19.33 -7.18 4.30
N MET A 104 -20.39 -6.81 3.58
CA MET A 104 -20.35 -6.68 2.11
C MET A 104 -19.71 -5.37 1.66
N ASP A 105 -19.92 -4.29 2.40
CA ASP A 105 -19.34 -2.99 2.11
C ASP A 105 -17.90 -2.96 2.66
N ARG A 106 -16.93 -3.17 1.78
CA ARG A 106 -15.51 -3.31 2.10
C ARG A 106 -14.74 -2.16 1.44
N PRO A 107 -14.69 -0.98 2.08
CA PRO A 107 -14.01 0.17 1.49
C PRO A 107 -12.52 -0.12 1.34
N TYR A 108 -11.98 0.22 0.18
CA TYR A 108 -10.53 0.20 -0.05
C TYR A 108 -9.96 1.52 0.47
N GLU A 109 -9.20 1.46 1.57
CA GLU A 109 -8.77 2.65 2.31
C GLU A 109 -7.25 2.67 2.54
N GLU A 110 -6.73 3.87 2.82
CA GLU A 110 -5.34 4.06 3.26
C GLU A 110 -5.18 3.55 4.70
N ILE A 111 -4.20 2.69 4.94
CA ILE A 111 -3.94 2.10 6.25
C ILE A 111 -2.69 2.73 6.87
N LEU A 112 -2.90 3.67 7.78
CA LEU A 112 -1.82 4.38 8.47
C LEU A 112 -1.37 3.69 9.77
N ASP A 113 -2.29 2.99 10.42
CA ASP A 113 -2.04 2.32 11.70
C ASP A 113 -1.67 0.85 11.47
N LYS A 114 -0.37 0.55 11.61
CA LYS A 114 0.17 -0.80 11.47
C LYS A 114 -0.27 -1.75 12.58
N GLU A 115 -0.51 -1.24 13.80
CA GLU A 115 -0.99 -2.09 14.89
C GLU A 115 -2.42 -2.54 14.61
N LYS A 116 -3.27 -1.63 14.12
CA LYS A 116 -4.63 -1.96 13.66
C LYS A 116 -4.60 -2.96 12.51
N LEU A 117 -3.68 -2.80 11.55
CA LEU A 117 -3.49 -3.74 10.44
C LEU A 117 -3.16 -5.15 10.93
N ILE A 118 -2.17 -5.27 11.82
CA ILE A 118 -1.76 -6.57 12.37
C ILE A 118 -2.91 -7.20 13.15
N LYS A 119 -3.57 -6.43 14.02
CA LYS A 119 -4.71 -6.91 14.80
C LYS A 119 -5.82 -7.45 13.91
N ALA A 120 -6.22 -6.69 12.89
CA ALA A 120 -7.25 -7.13 11.95
C ALA A 120 -6.82 -8.39 11.18
N SER A 121 -5.54 -8.47 10.79
CA SER A 121 -4.99 -9.64 10.10
C SER A 121 -5.00 -10.90 10.97
N VAL A 122 -4.65 -10.79 12.26
CA VAL A 122 -4.74 -11.90 13.23
C VAL A 122 -6.19 -12.32 13.42
N GLU A 123 -7.12 -11.38 13.59
CA GLU A 123 -8.55 -11.69 13.73
C GLU A 123 -9.10 -12.45 12.50
N HIS A 124 -8.69 -12.08 11.29
CA HIS A 124 -9.07 -12.80 10.06
C HIS A 124 -8.44 -14.19 9.99
N LEU A 125 -7.18 -14.36 10.43
CA LEU A 125 -6.49 -15.65 10.48
C LEU A 125 -7.15 -16.61 11.48
N ASP A 126 -7.49 -16.12 12.67
CA ASP A 126 -8.15 -16.90 13.70
C ASP A 126 -9.53 -17.39 13.21
N ARG A 127 -10.33 -16.49 12.61
CA ARG A 127 -11.61 -16.86 12.00
C ARG A 127 -11.47 -17.88 10.88
N TYR A 128 -10.44 -17.74 10.05
CA TYR A 128 -10.14 -18.73 9.02
C TYR A 128 -9.86 -20.11 9.65
N ASN A 129 -9.03 -20.16 10.70
CA ASN A 129 -8.65 -21.38 11.40
C ASN A 129 -9.80 -22.04 12.18
N GLU A 130 -10.82 -21.26 12.57
CA GLU A 130 -12.06 -21.78 13.17
C GLU A 130 -12.96 -22.48 12.15
N MET A 131 -12.95 -22.03 10.89
CA MET A 131 -13.83 -22.55 9.83
C MET A 131 -13.16 -23.62 8.95
N ALA A 132 -11.83 -23.65 8.88
CA ALA A 132 -11.08 -24.50 7.98
C ALA A 132 -10.55 -25.77 8.65
N ASP A 133 -10.67 -26.91 7.97
CA ASP A 133 -10.10 -28.18 8.43
C ASP A 133 -8.54 -28.15 8.46
N ASN A 134 -7.94 -27.38 7.55
CA ASN A 134 -6.49 -27.18 7.46
C ASN A 134 -6.10 -25.81 8.01
N GLN A 135 -5.68 -25.79 9.28
CA GLN A 135 -5.27 -24.57 9.97
C GLN A 135 -3.93 -24.02 9.45
N MET A 136 -3.84 -22.69 9.39
CA MET A 136 -2.66 -21.91 9.04
C MET A 136 -2.04 -21.33 10.32
N ASN A 137 -0.90 -21.88 10.73
CA ASN A 137 -0.12 -21.37 11.87
C ASN A 137 0.88 -20.30 11.40
N LEU A 138 0.36 -19.14 11.00
CA LEU A 138 1.17 -18.02 10.53
C LEU A 138 1.48 -17.07 11.68
N VAL A 139 2.72 -16.57 11.72
CA VAL A 139 3.12 -15.46 12.60
C VAL A 139 3.28 -14.23 11.73
N LEU A 140 2.57 -13.16 12.08
CA LEU A 140 2.64 -11.89 11.37
C LEU A 140 3.73 -11.01 11.99
N PHE A 141 4.63 -10.50 11.16
CA PHE A 141 5.74 -9.63 11.56
C PHE A 141 5.58 -8.23 10.97
N ASN A 142 6.26 -7.26 11.58
CA ASN A 142 6.36 -5.87 11.13
C ASN A 142 7.43 -5.68 10.04
#